data_AF-A0A452S712-F1
#
_entry.id   AF-A0A452S712-F1
#
_cell.length_a   1.000
_cell.length_b   1.000
_cell.length_c   1.000
_cell.angle_alpha   90.00
_cell.angle_beta   90.00
_cell.angle_gamma   90.00
#
_symmetry.space_group_name_H-M   'P 1'
#
loop_
_entity.id
_entity.type
_entity.pdbx_description
1 polymer ?
#
loop_
_entity_poly.entity_id
_entity_poly.type
_entity_poly.pdbx_seq_one_letter_code
_entity_poly.pdbx_strand_id
1 'polypeptide(L)'
;FPQISYMCFLDSYTLRNYIYLDACFDPPVVIPTKNPMMYNKRAADPVRPDLTGLLVKNKNLLAELRNLQNKLLIKETSLQEMKNELESYKENNVQQSFQIMSLKDDIKDLEELIASLTRIKSLKNTNIQNLERGNWDLTERIKELENRLRVHLFEREKAERKAGLLEKTLAGTDGFTPYMNMKGQEDSLDTDNVWVLGSEYIFHSEGPKDGQKIWDKYQQDSIHKEKQKSELDRPSHSFSWETKTARSHYQKFLSQLATLLSNSMVLIPATEEAVKERIQEIGAKERSWKSRTEDLQQEILTLTRRLELLQRHSEEAAGESSQMQDRCRERERPLKCPEGRIAVNDFLQESLDLDRNEENSGTKNSWTDEHGKMSKQLEKENEQQTLLNIQQNLQITTTQKLEEKIQKLQKQLSDLKLSNKSMKIQLTKVNVLKVSKGSEGFKNSLKLWSVTILAACFLLNFLKINIKQSDLLRLWHRESSTGMRNFLRGQTRK
;
A
#
# COMPACT_ATOMS: atom_id res chain seq x y z
N PHE A 1 19.14 22.67 -19.84
CA PHE A 1 18.19 23.79 -19.96
C PHE A 1 17.80 24.34 -18.58
N PRO A 2 18.57 25.29 -18.02
CA PRO A 2 18.03 26.18 -17.00
C PRO A 2 18.44 27.63 -17.30
N GLN A 3 17.58 28.42 -17.95
CA GLN A 3 17.83 29.85 -18.14
C GLN A 3 16.57 30.73 -18.18
N ILE A 4 15.38 30.19 -17.88
CA ILE A 4 14.11 30.93 -17.99
C ILE A 4 13.46 31.17 -16.62
N SER A 5 14.25 31.46 -15.58
CA SER A 5 13.71 31.78 -14.25
C SER A 5 14.09 33.17 -13.73
N TYR A 6 15.01 33.89 -14.40
CA TYR A 6 15.46 35.22 -13.97
C TYR A 6 14.75 36.40 -14.65
N MET A 7 13.80 36.16 -15.56
CA MET A 7 13.10 37.24 -16.28
C MET A 7 11.72 37.61 -15.72
N CYS A 8 11.20 36.89 -14.71
CA CYS A 8 9.86 37.18 -14.16
C CYS A 8 9.86 38.09 -12.92
N PHE A 9 11.02 38.56 -12.44
CA PHE A 9 11.11 39.37 -11.21
C PHE A 9 11.30 40.87 -11.44
N LEU A 10 11.51 41.32 -12.68
CA LEU A 10 11.75 42.74 -13.01
C LEU A 10 10.51 43.51 -13.52
N ASP A 11 9.43 42.83 -13.90
CA ASP A 11 8.23 43.48 -14.47
C ASP A 11 7.15 43.86 -13.44
N SER A 12 7.27 43.44 -12.19
CA SER A 12 6.27 43.72 -11.14
C SER A 12 6.49 45.07 -10.43
N TYR A 13 7.70 45.65 -10.51
CA TYR A 13 8.01 46.95 -9.89
C TYR A 13 7.75 48.15 -10.80
N THR A 14 7.73 47.98 -12.12
CA THR A 14 7.49 49.07 -13.08
C THR A 14 6.00 49.33 -13.32
N LEU A 15 5.13 48.31 -13.23
CA LEU A 15 3.69 48.48 -13.44
C LEU A 15 2.91 49.03 -12.23
N ARG A 16 3.45 48.94 -11.01
CA ARG A 16 2.77 49.45 -9.81
C ARG A 16 2.81 50.99 -9.70
N ASN A 17 3.74 51.65 -10.39
CA ASN A 17 3.87 53.12 -10.36
C ASN A 17 3.05 53.87 -11.42
N TYR A 18 2.40 53.17 -12.36
CA TYR A 18 1.55 53.82 -13.37
C TYR A 18 0.05 53.81 -13.05
N ILE A 19 -0.38 53.13 -11.98
CA ILE A 19 -1.80 52.99 -11.62
C ILE A 19 -2.27 54.04 -10.60
N TYR A 20 -1.38 54.90 -10.07
CA TYR A 20 -1.74 55.86 -9.01
C TYR A 20 -1.97 57.31 -9.48
N LEU A 21 -2.08 57.57 -10.78
CA LEU A 21 -2.10 58.95 -11.30
C LEU A 21 -3.33 59.35 -12.15
N ASP A 22 -4.39 58.53 -12.21
CA ASP A 22 -5.54 58.82 -13.08
C ASP A 22 -6.91 58.83 -12.40
N ALA A 23 -6.95 59.24 -11.12
CA ALA A 23 -8.20 59.41 -10.38
C ALA A 23 -8.31 60.81 -9.78
N CYS A 24 -8.42 61.86 -10.61
CA CYS A 24 -9.07 63.12 -10.24
C CYS A 24 -9.11 64.11 -11.42
N PHE A 25 -10.09 63.98 -12.31
CA PHE A 25 -10.56 65.12 -13.11
C PHE A 25 -12.08 65.04 -13.28
N ASP A 26 -12.79 65.62 -12.31
CA ASP A 26 -14.17 66.06 -12.53
C ASP A 26 -14.16 67.23 -13.53
N PRO A 27 -15.00 67.23 -14.58
CA PRO A 27 -15.14 68.38 -15.46
C PRO A 27 -15.91 69.49 -14.73
N PRO A 28 -15.47 70.77 -14.77
CA PRO A 28 -16.18 71.84 -14.10
C PRO A 28 -17.51 72.11 -14.81
N VAL A 29 -18.59 72.09 -14.03
CA VAL A 29 -19.90 72.62 -14.40
C VAL A 29 -19.75 74.13 -14.63
N VAL A 30 -19.69 74.54 -15.90
CA VAL A 30 -19.72 75.97 -16.26
C VAL A 30 -21.16 76.46 -16.21
N ILE A 31 -21.49 77.14 -15.12
CA ILE A 31 -22.70 77.93 -14.92
C ILE A 31 -22.65 79.15 -15.86
N PRO A 32 -23.68 79.44 -16.68
CA PRO A 32 -23.74 80.70 -17.42
C PRO A 32 -24.24 81.82 -16.50
N THR A 33 -23.31 82.59 -15.93
CA THR A 33 -23.64 83.81 -15.19
C THR A 33 -23.88 84.97 -16.17
N LYS A 34 -25.09 85.52 -16.12
CA LYS A 34 -25.59 86.68 -16.89
C LYS A 34 -24.74 87.95 -16.68
N ASN A 35 -24.57 88.77 -17.72
CA ASN A 35 -25.12 90.14 -17.73
C ASN A 35 -25.09 90.84 -19.11
N PRO A 36 -25.98 91.84 -19.32
CA PRO A 36 -26.35 92.37 -20.63
C PRO A 36 -25.62 93.68 -20.94
N MET A 37 -25.07 93.81 -22.15
CA MET A 37 -24.51 95.07 -22.63
C MET A 37 -25.26 95.52 -23.88
N MET A 38 -26.20 96.42 -23.64
CA MET A 38 -26.91 97.21 -24.63
C MET A 38 -25.92 98.05 -25.45
N TYR A 39 -25.83 97.81 -26.76
CA TYR A 39 -25.45 98.85 -27.72
C TYR A 39 -26.40 98.85 -28.91
N ASN A 40 -26.68 100.07 -29.35
CA ASN A 40 -27.85 100.49 -30.09
C ASN A 40 -27.83 100.15 -31.59
N LYS A 41 -29.05 100.19 -32.13
CA LYS A 41 -29.53 100.09 -33.51
C LYS A 41 -28.64 100.71 -34.62
N ARG A 42 -28.61 99.95 -35.73
CA ARG A 42 -28.66 100.32 -37.17
C ARG A 42 -27.44 101.03 -37.79
N ALA A 43 -26.70 100.26 -38.58
CA ALA A 43 -26.36 100.59 -39.97
C ALA A 43 -26.30 99.28 -40.77
N ALA A 44 -26.92 99.24 -41.94
CA ALA A 44 -26.83 98.14 -42.87
C ALA A 44 -25.42 98.14 -43.47
N ASP A 45 -24.67 97.06 -43.24
CA ASP A 45 -23.31 96.87 -43.78
C ASP A 45 -23.26 95.51 -44.51
N PRO A 46 -22.98 95.46 -45.83
CA PRO A 46 -23.01 94.24 -46.62
C PRO A 46 -21.73 93.39 -46.49
N VAL A 47 -21.11 93.34 -45.31
CA VAL A 47 -19.83 92.64 -45.07
C VAL A 47 -19.97 91.55 -44.00
N ARG A 48 -20.91 90.61 -44.16
CA ARG A 48 -20.95 89.36 -43.35
C ARG A 48 -21.33 88.03 -44.07
N PRO A 49 -21.20 87.85 -45.40
CA PRO A 49 -21.34 86.52 -45.99
C PRO A 49 -20.22 85.55 -45.54
N ASP A 50 -18.99 86.04 -45.40
CA ASP A 50 -17.82 85.21 -45.07
C ASP A 50 -17.86 84.66 -43.63
N LEU A 51 -18.26 85.50 -42.65
CA LEU A 51 -18.41 85.07 -41.26
C LEU A 51 -19.53 84.01 -41.10
N THR A 52 -20.62 84.15 -41.84
CA THR A 52 -21.72 83.17 -41.80
C THR A 52 -21.29 81.83 -42.39
N GLY A 53 -20.52 81.85 -43.49
CA GLY A 53 -19.90 80.65 -44.07
C GLY A 53 -18.91 79.96 -43.13
N LEU A 54 -18.06 80.73 -42.45
CA LEU A 54 -17.14 80.20 -41.42
C LEU A 54 -17.88 79.58 -40.23
N LEU A 55 -18.99 80.17 -39.79
CA LEU A 55 -19.81 79.63 -38.71
C LEU A 55 -20.47 78.30 -39.08
N VAL A 56 -20.96 78.16 -40.32
CA VAL A 56 -21.49 76.88 -40.84
C VAL A 56 -20.38 75.84 -40.93
N LYS A 57 -19.19 76.20 -41.44
CA LYS A 57 -18.02 75.31 -41.46
C LYS A 57 -17.62 74.86 -40.06
N ASN A 58 -17.60 75.76 -39.08
CA ASN A 58 -17.28 75.43 -37.69
C ASN A 58 -18.32 74.45 -37.10
N LYS A 59 -19.62 74.67 -37.34
CA LYS A 59 -20.68 73.72 -36.94
C LYS A 59 -20.53 72.35 -37.58
N ASN A 60 -20.18 72.29 -38.87
CA ASN A 60 -19.95 71.03 -39.58
C ASN A 60 -18.72 70.30 -39.03
N LEU A 61 -17.61 71.00 -38.80
CA LEU A 61 -16.41 70.43 -38.19
C LEU A 61 -16.67 69.93 -36.76
N LEU A 62 -17.47 70.66 -35.97
CA LEU A 62 -17.90 70.20 -34.64
C LEU A 62 -18.75 68.92 -34.71
N ALA A 63 -19.63 68.80 -35.71
CA ALA A 63 -20.41 67.59 -35.93
C ALA A 63 -19.52 66.41 -36.38
N GLU A 64 -18.55 66.65 -37.25
CA GLU A 64 -17.56 65.65 -37.66
C GLU A 64 -16.68 65.19 -36.50
N LEU A 65 -16.21 66.12 -35.65
CA LEU A 65 -15.47 65.78 -34.43
C LEU A 65 -16.30 64.90 -33.50
N ARG A 66 -17.58 65.24 -33.26
CA ARG A 66 -18.48 64.39 -32.46
C ARG A 66 -18.68 63.01 -33.07
N ASN A 67 -18.82 62.93 -34.39
CA ASN A 67 -18.96 61.65 -35.09
C ASN A 67 -17.69 60.79 -34.98
N LEU A 68 -16.52 61.39 -35.14
CA LEU A 68 -15.24 60.72 -34.97
C LEU A 68 -15.03 60.26 -33.52
N GLN A 69 -15.37 61.10 -32.54
CA GLN A 69 -15.36 60.73 -31.11
C GLN A 69 -16.28 59.54 -30.84
N ASN A 70 -17.50 59.53 -31.39
CA ASN A 70 -18.42 58.40 -31.24
C ASN A 70 -17.87 57.11 -31.89
N LYS A 71 -17.27 57.21 -33.08
CA LYS A 71 -16.64 56.07 -33.75
C LYS A 71 -15.45 55.53 -32.95
N LEU A 72 -14.63 56.41 -32.40
CA LEU A 72 -13.51 56.04 -31.53
C LEU A 72 -14.02 55.30 -30.30
N LEU A 73 -15.05 55.83 -29.63
CA LEU A 73 -15.68 55.20 -28.47
C LEU A 73 -16.20 53.78 -28.79
N ILE A 74 -16.88 53.59 -29.94
CA ILE A 74 -17.36 52.27 -30.38
C ILE A 74 -16.20 51.30 -30.64
N LYS A 75 -15.09 51.79 -31.20
CA LYS A 75 -13.89 50.95 -31.42
C LYS A 75 -13.20 50.60 -30.11
N GLU A 76 -13.19 51.52 -29.15
CA GLU A 76 -12.62 51.30 -27.83
C GLU A 76 -13.44 50.27 -27.02
N THR A 77 -14.77 50.34 -27.07
CA THR A 77 -15.63 49.31 -26.44
C THR A 77 -15.42 47.94 -27.08
N SER A 78 -15.37 47.86 -28.42
CA SER A 78 -15.10 46.60 -29.13
C SER A 78 -13.72 46.02 -28.82
N LEU A 79 -12.70 46.87 -28.69
CA LEU A 79 -11.36 46.43 -28.28
C LEU A 79 -11.39 45.86 -26.85
N GLN A 80 -12.10 46.52 -25.93
CA GLN A 80 -12.22 46.05 -24.56
C GLN A 80 -12.95 44.70 -24.47
N GLU A 81 -14.00 44.49 -25.28
CA GLU A 81 -14.68 43.20 -25.41
C GLU A 81 -13.73 42.10 -25.89
N MET A 82 -12.99 42.36 -26.98
CA MET A 82 -11.99 41.42 -27.50
C MET A 82 -10.89 41.11 -26.48
N LYS A 83 -10.47 42.10 -25.69
CA LYS A 83 -9.48 41.91 -24.61
C LYS A 83 -10.01 41.00 -23.51
N ASN A 84 -11.27 41.16 -23.12
CA ASN A 84 -11.93 40.30 -22.13
C ASN A 84 -12.08 38.86 -22.65
N GLU A 85 -12.46 38.71 -23.92
CA GLU A 85 -12.59 37.39 -24.55
C GLU A 85 -11.23 36.67 -24.64
N LEU A 86 -10.16 37.39 -25.02
CA LEU A 86 -8.80 36.86 -25.01
C LEU A 86 -8.37 36.39 -23.61
N GLU A 87 -8.69 37.14 -22.56
CA GLU A 87 -8.34 36.75 -21.20
C GLU A 87 -9.10 35.50 -20.75
N SER A 88 -10.40 35.41 -21.06
CA SER A 88 -11.20 34.19 -20.87
C SER A 88 -10.59 32.98 -21.59
N TYR A 89 -10.12 33.15 -22.84
CA TYR A 89 -9.43 32.08 -23.57
C TYR A 89 -8.14 31.63 -22.88
N LYS A 90 -7.35 32.56 -22.34
CA LYS A 90 -6.12 32.21 -21.58
C LYS A 90 -6.44 31.45 -20.31
N GLU A 91 -7.43 31.91 -19.53
CA GLU A 91 -7.86 31.22 -18.30
C GLU A 91 -8.35 29.81 -18.59
N ASN A 92 -9.18 29.64 -19.63
CA ASN A 92 -9.64 28.34 -20.09
C ASN A 92 -8.48 27.43 -20.51
N ASN A 93 -7.48 27.96 -21.23
CA ASN A 93 -6.31 27.19 -21.64
C ASN A 93 -5.45 26.75 -20.44
N VAL A 94 -5.29 27.60 -19.42
CA VAL A 94 -4.60 27.25 -18.17
C VAL A 94 -5.37 26.15 -17.43
N GLN A 95 -6.69 26.28 -17.31
CA GLN A 95 -7.54 25.27 -16.68
C GLN A 95 -7.49 23.92 -17.40
N GLN A 96 -7.54 23.93 -18.73
CA GLN A 96 -7.39 22.72 -19.55
C GLN A 96 -6.00 22.10 -19.38
N SER A 97 -4.95 22.93 -19.34
CA SER A 97 -3.58 22.46 -19.10
C SER A 97 -3.44 21.78 -17.74
N PHE A 98 -4.08 22.32 -16.69
CA PHE A 98 -4.11 21.68 -15.37
C PHE A 98 -4.83 20.33 -15.39
N GLN A 99 -5.98 20.24 -16.06
CA GLN A 99 -6.70 18.97 -16.22
C GLN A 99 -5.87 17.93 -16.98
N ILE A 100 -5.20 18.34 -18.05
CA ILE A 100 -4.30 17.47 -18.82
C ILE A 100 -3.15 16.97 -17.94
N MET A 101 -2.58 17.82 -17.09
CA MET A 101 -1.52 17.41 -16.16
C MET A 101 -2.03 16.37 -15.16
N SER A 102 -3.17 16.62 -14.53
CA SER A 102 -3.79 15.67 -13.59
C SER A 102 -4.06 14.32 -14.26
N LEU A 103 -4.63 14.32 -15.47
CA LEU A 103 -4.88 13.08 -16.21
C LEU A 103 -3.58 12.34 -16.58
N LYS A 104 -2.51 13.07 -16.89
CA LYS A 104 -1.20 12.46 -17.14
C LYS A 104 -0.62 11.80 -15.90
N ASP A 105 -0.81 12.39 -14.72
CA ASP A 105 -0.35 11.79 -13.47
C ASP A 105 -1.18 10.54 -13.12
N ASP A 106 -2.50 10.59 -13.28
CA ASP A 106 -3.37 9.41 -13.11
C ASP A 106 -2.97 8.25 -14.05
N ILE A 107 -2.59 8.57 -15.30
CA ILE A 107 -2.11 7.55 -16.25
C ILE A 107 -0.81 6.89 -15.76
N LYS A 108 0.13 7.66 -15.22
CA LYS A 108 1.39 7.11 -14.67
C LYS A 108 1.10 6.17 -13.49
N ASP A 109 0.20 6.57 -12.59
CA ASP A 109 -0.18 5.75 -11.45
C ASP A 109 -0.83 4.43 -11.91
N LEU A 110 -1.67 4.47 -12.94
CA LEU A 110 -2.25 3.28 -13.55
C LEU A 110 -1.21 2.39 -14.23
N GLU A 111 -0.22 2.96 -14.92
CA GLU A 111 0.89 2.22 -15.52
C GLU A 111 1.74 1.50 -14.45
N GLU A 112 2.01 2.14 -13.32
CA GLU A 112 2.70 1.51 -12.19
C GLU A 112 1.88 0.36 -11.60
N LEU A 113 0.57 0.54 -11.43
CA LEU A 113 -0.33 -0.52 -10.98
C LEU A 113 -0.33 -1.71 -11.95
N ILE A 114 -0.37 -1.48 -13.26
CA ILE A 114 -0.28 -2.53 -14.28
C ILE A 114 1.06 -3.28 -14.18
N ALA A 115 2.17 -2.56 -14.04
CA ALA A 115 3.49 -3.16 -13.86
C ALA A 115 3.56 -4.02 -12.57
N SER A 116 2.98 -3.54 -11.47
CA SER A 116 2.89 -4.29 -10.21
C SER A 116 2.06 -5.56 -10.32
N LEU A 117 0.91 -5.49 -10.97
CA LEU A 117 0.03 -6.62 -11.21
C LEU A 117 0.72 -7.66 -12.10
N THR A 118 1.48 -7.21 -13.10
CA THR A 118 2.24 -8.07 -13.99
C THR A 118 3.33 -8.84 -13.23
N ARG A 119 4.06 -8.16 -12.32
CA ARG A 119 5.02 -8.79 -11.41
C ARG A 119 4.35 -9.84 -10.52
N ILE A 120 3.24 -9.50 -9.86
CA ILE A 120 2.49 -10.44 -9.01
C ILE A 120 2.00 -11.65 -9.81
N LYS A 121 1.48 -11.44 -11.03
CA LYS A 121 1.04 -12.51 -11.92
C LYS A 121 2.19 -13.46 -12.27
N SER A 122 3.36 -12.93 -12.62
CA SER A 122 4.55 -13.75 -12.91
C SER A 122 4.99 -14.57 -11.69
N LEU A 123 5.01 -13.95 -10.50
CA LEU A 123 5.36 -14.63 -9.25
C LEU A 123 4.36 -15.76 -8.91
N LYS A 124 3.06 -15.50 -9.08
CA LYS A 124 2.03 -16.52 -8.87
C LYS A 124 2.22 -17.70 -9.84
N ASN A 125 2.52 -17.43 -11.11
CA ASN A 125 2.77 -18.47 -12.10
C ASN A 125 3.99 -19.31 -11.75
N THR A 126 5.09 -18.69 -11.32
CA THR A 126 6.28 -19.44 -10.88
C THR A 126 6.01 -20.30 -9.66
N ASN A 127 5.20 -19.80 -8.71
CA ASN A 127 4.83 -20.58 -7.53
C ASN A 127 3.95 -21.78 -7.88
N ILE A 128 2.98 -21.60 -8.79
CA ILE A 128 2.15 -22.69 -9.30
C ILE A 128 3.03 -23.76 -9.97
N GLN A 129 3.95 -23.36 -10.85
CA GLN A 129 4.86 -24.31 -11.52
C GLN A 129 5.75 -25.08 -10.54
N ASN A 130 6.24 -24.43 -9.48
CA ASN A 130 7.03 -25.09 -8.44
C ASN A 130 6.20 -26.11 -7.64
N LEU A 131 4.95 -25.76 -7.29
CA LEU A 131 4.04 -26.67 -6.60
C LEU A 131 3.62 -27.85 -7.50
N GLU A 132 3.37 -27.61 -8.78
CA GLU A 132 3.08 -28.65 -9.77
C GLU A 132 4.24 -29.63 -9.91
N ARG A 133 5.48 -29.12 -9.99
CA ARG A 133 6.70 -29.95 -10.01
C ARG A 133 6.82 -30.78 -8.73
N GLY A 134 6.67 -30.17 -7.56
CA GLY A 134 6.74 -30.89 -6.28
C GLY A 134 5.67 -31.98 -6.14
N ASN A 135 4.45 -31.72 -6.59
CA ASN A 135 3.38 -32.73 -6.62
C ASN A 135 3.71 -33.89 -7.57
N TRP A 136 4.32 -33.59 -8.72
CA TRP A 136 4.75 -34.61 -9.66
C TRP A 136 5.86 -35.50 -9.05
N ASP A 137 6.86 -34.90 -8.40
CA ASP A 137 7.94 -35.63 -7.71
C ASP A 137 7.38 -36.53 -6.59
N LEU A 138 6.43 -36.02 -5.79
CA LEU A 138 5.76 -36.81 -4.76
C LEU A 138 4.96 -37.97 -5.35
N THR A 139 4.27 -37.74 -6.47
CA THR A 139 3.52 -38.78 -7.17
C THR A 139 4.43 -39.90 -7.66
N GLU A 140 5.60 -39.56 -8.23
CA GLU A 140 6.59 -40.56 -8.62
C GLU A 140 7.15 -41.32 -7.42
N ARG A 141 7.41 -40.63 -6.30
CA ARG A 141 7.87 -41.30 -5.07
C ARG A 141 6.81 -42.25 -4.50
N ILE A 142 5.53 -41.88 -4.55
CA ILE A 142 4.43 -42.76 -4.15
C ILE A 142 4.43 -44.02 -5.00
N LYS A 143 4.50 -43.91 -6.34
CA LYS A 143 4.56 -45.06 -7.23
C LYS A 143 5.76 -45.96 -6.95
N GLU A 144 6.94 -45.38 -6.70
CA GLU A 144 8.14 -46.14 -6.36
C GLU A 144 7.95 -46.94 -5.06
N LEU A 145 7.39 -46.30 -4.02
CA LEU A 145 7.10 -46.95 -2.74
C LEU A 145 6.03 -48.05 -2.89
N GLU A 146 4.99 -47.81 -3.66
CA GLU A 146 3.98 -48.83 -3.99
C GLU A 146 4.60 -50.03 -4.71
N ASN A 147 5.51 -49.80 -5.66
CA ASN A 147 6.23 -50.86 -6.37
C ASN A 147 7.06 -51.70 -5.39
N ARG A 148 7.82 -51.05 -4.50
CA ARG A 148 8.60 -51.73 -3.46
C ARG A 148 7.72 -52.53 -2.51
N LEU A 149 6.57 -51.98 -2.13
CA LEU A 149 5.60 -52.69 -1.30
C LEU A 149 5.06 -53.94 -2.01
N ARG A 150 4.72 -53.85 -3.30
CA ARG A 150 4.29 -55.03 -4.08
C ARG A 150 5.36 -56.13 -4.11
N VAL A 151 6.64 -55.76 -4.27
CA VAL A 151 7.75 -56.72 -4.21
C VAL A 151 7.84 -57.39 -2.84
N HIS A 152 7.82 -56.60 -1.75
CA HIS A 152 7.88 -57.16 -0.39
C HIS A 152 6.68 -58.06 -0.06
N LEU A 153 5.48 -57.72 -0.53
CA LEU A 153 4.29 -58.57 -0.38
C LEU A 153 4.46 -59.91 -1.11
N PHE A 154 4.97 -59.88 -2.34
CA PHE A 154 5.25 -61.09 -3.11
C PHE A 154 6.33 -61.97 -2.46
N GLU A 155 7.41 -61.37 -1.97
CA GLU A 155 8.47 -62.08 -1.23
C GLU A 155 7.94 -62.73 0.05
N ARG A 156 7.10 -62.01 0.81
CA ARG A 156 6.44 -62.53 2.02
C ARG A 156 5.56 -63.72 1.69
N GLU A 157 4.72 -63.61 0.66
CA GLU A 157 3.83 -64.70 0.24
C GLU A 157 4.62 -65.94 -0.21
N LYS A 158 5.75 -65.74 -0.89
CA LYS A 158 6.68 -66.83 -1.26
C LYS A 158 7.31 -67.48 -0.02
N ALA A 159 7.72 -66.70 0.97
CA ALA A 159 8.27 -67.21 2.22
C ALA A 159 7.21 -67.98 3.03
N GLU A 160 5.98 -67.47 3.08
CA GLU A 160 4.83 -68.09 3.73
C GLU A 160 4.47 -69.44 3.10
N ARG A 161 4.42 -69.52 1.76
CA ARG A 161 4.25 -70.80 1.05
C ARG A 161 5.35 -71.82 1.37
N LYS A 162 6.61 -71.39 1.45
CA LYS A 162 7.73 -72.26 1.82
C LYS A 162 7.62 -72.75 3.26
N ALA A 163 7.27 -71.86 4.20
CA ALA A 163 7.07 -72.21 5.59
C ALA A 163 5.93 -73.23 5.75
N GLY A 164 4.79 -73.01 5.08
CA GLY A 164 3.67 -73.95 5.11
C GLY A 164 3.99 -75.31 4.47
N LEU A 165 4.90 -75.37 3.47
CA LEU A 165 5.40 -76.65 2.95
C LEU A 165 6.24 -77.39 3.98
N LEU A 166 7.15 -76.67 4.66
CA LEU A 166 8.01 -77.25 5.71
C LEU A 166 7.19 -77.73 6.91
N GLU A 167 6.17 -76.98 7.32
CA GLU A 167 5.24 -77.36 8.38
C GLU A 167 4.49 -78.66 8.05
N LYS A 168 4.02 -78.82 6.80
CA LYS A 168 3.39 -80.07 6.35
C LYS A 168 4.36 -81.26 6.34
N THR A 169 5.61 -81.05 5.95
CA THR A 169 6.62 -82.12 6.01
C THR A 169 6.98 -82.51 7.44
N LEU A 170 7.01 -81.55 8.38
CA LEU A 170 7.25 -81.80 9.80
C LEU A 170 6.06 -82.52 10.46
N ALA A 171 4.83 -82.10 10.16
CA ALA A 171 3.61 -82.78 10.62
C ALA A 171 3.50 -84.22 10.07
N GLY A 172 4.03 -84.50 8.87
CA GLY A 172 4.13 -85.85 8.32
C GLY A 172 5.18 -86.74 8.98
N THR A 173 6.22 -86.16 9.60
CA THR A 173 7.24 -86.90 10.36
C THR A 173 6.90 -87.13 11.84
N ASP A 174 5.91 -86.40 12.38
CA ASP A 174 5.44 -86.54 13.77
C ASP A 174 4.51 -87.76 13.98
N GLY A 175 4.23 -88.53 12.92
CA GLY A 175 3.53 -89.81 12.97
C GLY A 175 4.40 -91.00 13.41
N PHE A 176 5.70 -90.82 13.64
CA PHE A 176 6.53 -91.86 14.23
C PHE A 176 6.49 -91.80 15.76
N THR A 177 5.41 -92.35 16.32
CA THR A 177 5.40 -92.84 17.70
C THR A 177 6.55 -93.83 17.88
N PRO A 178 7.46 -93.66 18.86
CA PRO A 178 8.42 -94.69 19.21
C PRO A 178 7.67 -95.86 19.85
N TYR A 179 7.28 -96.84 19.05
CA TYR A 179 6.75 -98.11 19.54
C TYR A 179 7.91 -98.87 20.19
N MET A 180 8.04 -98.73 21.50
CA MET A 180 8.85 -99.62 22.33
C MET A 180 8.25 -101.02 22.27
N ASN A 181 8.91 -101.96 21.62
CA ASN A 181 8.70 -103.38 21.90
C ASN A 181 10.01 -104.17 21.79
N MET A 182 10.11 -105.10 22.72
CA MET A 182 11.25 -105.93 23.10
C MET A 182 11.61 -106.95 22.02
N LYS A 183 12.93 -107.20 21.92
CA LYS A 183 13.55 -108.54 21.82
C LYS A 183 13.09 -109.47 20.69
N GLY A 184 13.98 -109.68 19.71
CA GLY A 184 13.87 -110.79 18.77
C GLY A 184 14.84 -110.68 17.60
N GLN A 185 15.84 -111.56 17.61
CA GLN A 185 16.77 -111.92 16.54
C GLN A 185 16.02 -112.45 15.30
N GLU A 186 16.40 -112.03 14.07
CA GLU A 186 16.73 -112.89 12.91
C GLU A 186 16.92 -112.09 11.60
N ASP A 187 17.85 -112.61 10.79
CA ASP A 187 18.30 -112.16 9.46
C ASP A 187 17.20 -112.18 8.39
N SER A 188 17.30 -111.30 7.38
CA SER A 188 17.24 -111.66 5.94
C SER A 188 17.18 -110.41 5.05
N LEU A 189 18.05 -110.41 4.03
CA LEU A 189 18.06 -109.56 2.84
C LEU A 189 16.77 -109.73 2.01
N ASP A 190 16.28 -108.69 1.32
CA ASP A 190 16.40 -108.51 -0.15
C ASP A 190 15.50 -107.38 -0.71
N THR A 191 16.14 -106.48 -1.45
CA THR A 191 15.86 -106.00 -2.83
C THR A 191 14.43 -105.63 -3.28
N ASP A 192 14.32 -104.36 -3.69
CA ASP A 192 13.52 -103.69 -4.75
C ASP A 192 12.06 -104.10 -5.01
N ASN A 193 11.17 -103.08 -5.04
CA ASN A 193 10.41 -102.71 -6.25
C ASN A 193 9.59 -101.43 -6.04
N VAL A 194 10.10 -100.35 -6.65
CA VAL A 194 9.31 -99.21 -7.14
C VAL A 194 8.29 -99.75 -8.15
N TRP A 195 7.03 -99.29 -8.11
CA TRP A 195 6.25 -98.89 -9.30
C TRP A 195 4.92 -98.21 -8.91
N VAL A 196 4.89 -96.90 -9.17
CA VAL A 196 3.81 -96.15 -9.87
C VAL A 196 2.47 -95.94 -9.15
N LEU A 197 2.20 -94.68 -8.80
CA LEU A 197 1.17 -93.86 -9.46
C LEU A 197 1.36 -92.38 -9.08
N GLY A 198 1.92 -91.62 -10.01
CA GLY A 198 1.84 -90.17 -10.03
C GLY A 198 0.57 -89.70 -10.73
N SER A 199 0.02 -88.59 -10.27
CA SER A 199 -0.84 -87.72 -11.06
C SER A 199 -0.41 -86.26 -10.86
N GLU A 200 0.32 -85.79 -11.88
CA GLU A 200 -0.03 -84.59 -12.63
C GLU A 200 -0.04 -83.23 -11.88
N TYR A 201 1.11 -82.53 -11.88
CA TYR A 201 1.12 -81.07 -11.90
C TYR A 201 2.22 -80.56 -12.85
N ILE A 202 1.76 -80.02 -13.97
CA ILE A 202 2.51 -79.55 -15.13
C ILE A 202 3.29 -78.27 -14.77
N PHE A 203 4.61 -78.31 -14.89
CA PHE A 203 5.45 -77.11 -14.96
C PHE A 203 5.51 -76.63 -16.43
N HIS A 204 4.78 -75.57 -16.77
CA HIS A 204 5.14 -74.75 -17.92
C HIS A 204 6.32 -73.85 -17.49
N SER A 205 7.53 -74.27 -17.85
CA SER A 205 8.69 -73.39 -17.79
C SER A 205 8.59 -72.41 -18.96
N GLU A 206 8.22 -71.17 -18.65
CA GLU A 206 8.39 -70.04 -19.56
C GLU A 206 9.89 -69.93 -19.88
N GLY A 207 10.24 -70.22 -21.13
CA GLY A 207 11.61 -70.49 -21.51
C GLY A 207 12.53 -69.27 -21.37
N PRO A 208 13.85 -69.47 -21.17
CA PRO A 208 14.84 -68.40 -20.96
C PRO A 208 14.94 -67.38 -22.11
N LYS A 209 14.32 -67.66 -23.26
CA LYS A 209 14.32 -66.79 -24.44
C LYS A 209 13.43 -65.55 -24.27
N ASP A 210 12.36 -65.61 -23.47
CA ASP A 210 11.45 -64.47 -23.31
C ASP A 210 11.98 -63.46 -22.27
N GLY A 211 12.59 -63.96 -21.20
CA GLY A 211 13.33 -63.14 -20.25
C GLY A 211 14.50 -62.38 -20.87
N GLN A 212 15.24 -63.03 -21.80
CA GLN A 212 16.33 -62.38 -22.54
C GLN A 212 15.81 -61.24 -23.42
N LYS A 213 14.68 -61.45 -24.12
CA LYS A 213 14.06 -60.45 -25.00
C LYS A 213 13.52 -59.24 -24.22
N ILE A 214 13.02 -59.46 -23.01
CA ILE A 214 12.58 -58.41 -22.09
C ILE A 214 13.79 -57.60 -21.59
N TRP A 215 14.89 -58.27 -21.25
CA TRP A 215 16.13 -57.63 -20.84
C TRP A 215 16.76 -56.79 -21.95
N ASP A 216 16.83 -57.31 -23.18
CA ASP A 216 17.38 -56.58 -24.33
C ASP A 216 16.56 -55.32 -24.65
N LYS A 217 15.22 -55.39 -24.53
CA LYS A 217 14.32 -54.25 -24.71
C LYS A 217 14.49 -53.19 -23.61
N TYR A 218 14.61 -53.62 -22.35
CA TYR A 218 14.87 -52.72 -21.22
C TYR A 218 16.23 -52.03 -21.36
N GLN A 219 17.24 -52.74 -21.86
CA GLN A 219 18.58 -52.21 -22.06
C GLN A 219 18.61 -51.19 -23.20
N GLN A 220 17.91 -51.45 -24.31
CA GLN A 220 17.75 -50.47 -25.40
C GLN A 220 16.98 -49.23 -24.96
N ASP A 221 15.90 -49.36 -24.17
CA ASP A 221 15.15 -48.23 -23.63
C ASP A 221 15.97 -47.40 -22.64
N SER A 222 16.83 -48.05 -21.85
CA SER A 222 17.76 -47.36 -20.95
C SER A 222 18.78 -46.54 -21.74
N ILE A 223 19.38 -47.12 -22.78
CA ILE A 223 20.33 -46.43 -23.67
C ILE A 223 19.66 -45.28 -24.43
N HIS A 224 18.41 -45.45 -24.89
CA HIS A 224 17.64 -44.38 -25.54
C HIS A 224 17.28 -43.25 -24.58
N LYS A 225 16.88 -43.56 -23.34
CA LYS A 225 16.62 -42.54 -22.30
C LYS A 225 17.89 -41.82 -21.87
N GLU A 226 19.01 -42.51 -21.79
CA GLU A 226 20.31 -41.91 -21.49
C GLU A 226 20.78 -40.98 -22.61
N LYS A 227 20.55 -41.36 -23.88
CA LYS A 227 20.79 -40.48 -25.04
C LYS A 227 19.89 -39.24 -25.05
N GLN A 228 18.60 -39.36 -24.73
CA GLN A 228 17.72 -38.18 -24.59
C GLN A 228 18.12 -37.29 -23.41
N LYS A 229 18.53 -37.89 -22.28
CA LYS A 229 19.03 -37.13 -21.12
C LYS A 229 20.31 -36.36 -21.47
N SER A 230 21.23 -36.97 -22.22
CA SER A 230 22.48 -36.31 -22.63
C SER A 230 22.31 -35.28 -23.76
N GLU A 231 21.27 -35.39 -24.62
CA GLU A 231 20.86 -34.32 -25.54
C GLU A 231 20.19 -33.14 -24.83
N LEU A 232 19.46 -33.39 -23.73
CA LEU A 232 18.89 -32.36 -22.86
C LEU A 232 19.94 -31.67 -21.97
N ASP A 233 20.99 -32.39 -21.55
CA ASP A 233 22.10 -31.87 -20.75
C ASP A 233 23.17 -31.14 -21.60
N ARG A 234 23.16 -31.33 -22.92
CA ARG A 234 23.96 -30.49 -23.82
C ARG A 234 23.39 -29.08 -23.69
N PRO A 235 24.18 -28.08 -23.24
CA PRO A 235 23.67 -26.72 -23.12
C PRO A 235 23.14 -26.32 -24.48
N SER A 236 21.83 -26.10 -24.56
CA SER A 236 21.20 -25.64 -25.77
C SER A 236 22.01 -24.44 -26.24
N HIS A 237 22.54 -24.49 -27.47
CA HIS A 237 23.16 -23.34 -28.12
C HIS A 237 22.09 -22.29 -28.50
N SER A 238 21.04 -22.20 -27.68
CA SER A 238 20.09 -21.14 -27.60
C SER A 238 20.73 -20.07 -26.73
N PHE A 239 21.28 -19.07 -27.43
CA PHE A 239 21.34 -17.69 -26.95
C PHE A 239 22.60 -17.24 -26.16
N SER A 240 23.75 -17.21 -26.84
CA SER A 240 25.01 -16.66 -26.29
C SER A 240 25.01 -15.15 -26.01
N TRP A 241 23.99 -14.40 -26.44
CA TRP A 241 23.90 -12.95 -26.24
C TRP A 241 22.96 -12.55 -25.08
N GLU A 242 21.99 -13.37 -24.71
CA GLU A 242 21.15 -13.24 -23.49
C GLU A 242 22.03 -13.46 -22.28
N THR A 243 22.91 -14.45 -22.32
CA THR A 243 23.88 -14.71 -21.26
C THR A 243 24.86 -13.55 -21.07
N LYS A 244 25.23 -12.82 -22.14
CA LYS A 244 26.07 -11.61 -22.04
C LYS A 244 25.31 -10.44 -21.42
N THR A 245 24.07 -10.20 -21.84
CA THR A 245 23.21 -9.15 -21.27
C THR A 245 22.88 -9.44 -19.80
N ALA A 246 22.46 -10.67 -19.48
CA ALA A 246 22.19 -11.11 -18.11
C ALA A 246 23.44 -11.03 -17.22
N ARG A 247 24.62 -11.45 -17.72
CA ARG A 247 25.89 -11.32 -16.99
C ARG A 247 26.26 -9.86 -16.74
N SER A 248 25.99 -8.96 -17.69
CA SER A 248 26.24 -7.52 -17.50
C SER A 248 25.29 -6.89 -16.47
N HIS A 249 24.01 -7.29 -16.47
CA HIS A 249 23.05 -6.85 -15.46
C HIS A 249 23.38 -7.38 -14.07
N TYR A 250 23.80 -8.65 -13.97
CA TYR A 250 24.27 -9.25 -12.72
C TYR A 250 25.50 -8.52 -12.18
N GLN A 251 26.48 -8.23 -13.03
CA GLN A 251 27.68 -7.49 -12.63
C GLN A 251 27.37 -6.07 -12.16
N LYS A 252 26.41 -5.39 -12.82
CA LYS A 252 25.94 -4.06 -12.42
C LYS A 252 25.19 -4.09 -11.08
N PHE A 253 24.41 -5.14 -10.84
CA PHE A 253 23.75 -5.36 -9.56
C PHE A 253 24.76 -5.60 -8.44
N LEU A 254 25.78 -6.43 -8.69
CA LEU A 254 26.88 -6.67 -7.73
C LEU A 254 27.66 -5.40 -7.41
N SER A 255 27.94 -4.55 -8.39
CA SER A 255 28.64 -3.28 -8.12
C SER A 255 27.81 -2.30 -7.31
N GLN A 256 26.49 -2.26 -7.52
CA GLN A 256 25.57 -1.47 -6.70
C GLN A 256 25.54 -1.99 -5.26
N LEU A 257 25.43 -3.30 -5.06
CA LEU A 257 25.46 -3.91 -3.72
C LEU A 257 26.79 -3.66 -3.01
N ALA A 258 27.91 -3.84 -3.71
CA ALA A 258 29.23 -3.59 -3.15
C ALA A 258 29.40 -2.12 -2.71
N THR A 259 28.86 -1.17 -3.48
CA THR A 259 28.87 0.25 -3.12
C THR A 259 28.02 0.54 -1.88
N LEU A 260 26.81 -0.03 -1.81
CA LEU A 260 25.90 0.16 -0.66
C LEU A 260 26.44 -0.46 0.63
N LEU A 261 27.12 -1.60 0.52
CA LEU A 261 27.67 -2.32 1.66
C LEU A 261 29.04 -1.79 2.10
N SER A 262 29.71 -1.01 1.24
CA SER A 262 30.95 -0.32 1.56
C SER A 262 30.67 0.80 2.55
N ASN A 263 31.51 0.93 3.58
CA ASN A 263 31.47 2.05 4.51
C ASN A 263 32.75 2.88 4.37
N SER A 264 32.86 4.00 5.09
CA SER A 264 34.03 4.91 4.98
C SER A 264 35.39 4.24 5.28
N MET A 265 35.39 3.03 5.84
CA MET A 265 36.60 2.31 6.29
C MET A 265 36.84 1.00 5.53
N VAL A 266 35.85 0.43 4.86
CA VAL A 266 35.93 -0.88 4.17
C VAL A 266 35.28 -0.78 2.80
N LEU A 267 36.12 -0.88 1.76
CA LEU A 267 35.71 -0.97 0.38
C LEU A 267 35.49 -2.43 0.00
N ILE A 268 34.32 -2.74 -0.56
CA ILE A 268 33.94 -4.09 -0.93
C ILE A 268 34.13 -4.28 -2.44
N PRO A 269 34.86 -5.31 -2.87
CA PRO A 269 34.92 -5.68 -4.28
C PRO A 269 33.54 -6.04 -4.83
N ALA A 270 33.26 -5.67 -6.09
CA ALA A 270 32.04 -6.04 -6.81
C ALA A 270 32.04 -7.51 -7.27
N THR A 271 32.36 -8.43 -6.35
CA THR A 271 32.32 -9.88 -6.52
C THR A 271 31.23 -10.46 -5.63
N GLU A 272 30.60 -11.53 -6.10
CA GLU A 272 29.51 -12.19 -5.37
C GLU A 272 29.94 -12.66 -3.98
N GLU A 273 31.12 -13.25 -3.86
CA GLU A 273 31.61 -13.80 -2.60
C GLU A 273 31.92 -12.69 -1.58
N ALA A 274 32.52 -11.57 -2.00
CA ALA A 274 32.82 -10.47 -1.09
C ALA A 274 31.53 -9.79 -0.58
N VAL A 275 30.51 -9.67 -1.43
CA VAL A 275 29.19 -9.16 -1.06
C VAL A 275 28.50 -10.11 -0.07
N LYS A 276 28.52 -11.42 -0.32
CA LYS A 276 27.96 -12.43 0.59
C LYS A 276 28.65 -12.43 1.95
N GLU A 277 29.98 -12.43 1.95
CA GLU A 277 30.78 -12.42 3.18
C GLU A 277 30.46 -11.19 4.03
N ARG A 278 30.37 -10.00 3.41
CA ARG A 278 29.98 -8.79 4.14
C ARG A 278 28.58 -8.89 4.74
N ILE A 279 27.60 -9.39 3.98
CA ILE A 279 26.23 -9.53 4.48
C ILE A 279 26.20 -10.48 5.67
N GLN A 280 26.94 -11.59 5.60
CA GLN A 280 27.06 -12.54 6.71
C GLN A 280 27.75 -11.91 7.93
N GLU A 281 28.80 -11.12 7.73
CA GLU A 281 29.50 -10.38 8.80
C GLU A 281 28.56 -9.37 9.48
N ILE A 282 27.81 -8.57 8.71
CA ILE A 282 26.82 -7.63 9.24
C ILE A 282 25.75 -8.38 10.03
N GLY A 283 25.24 -9.50 9.49
CA GLY A 283 24.25 -10.32 10.18
C GLY A 283 24.78 -10.98 11.45
N ALA A 284 26.07 -11.37 11.49
CA ALA A 284 26.71 -11.88 12.69
C ALA A 284 26.88 -10.79 13.76
N LYS A 285 27.27 -9.58 13.33
CA LYS A 285 27.36 -8.40 14.20
C LYS A 285 25.99 -8.04 14.78
N GLU A 286 24.96 -7.98 13.96
CA GLU A 286 23.58 -7.73 14.42
C GLU A 286 23.15 -8.74 15.50
N ARG A 287 23.37 -10.04 15.25
CA ARG A 287 23.11 -11.10 16.25
C ARG A 287 23.90 -10.88 17.54
N SER A 288 25.17 -10.48 17.45
CA SER A 288 26.00 -10.22 18.63
C SER A 288 25.51 -9.03 19.47
N TRP A 289 25.17 -7.91 18.83
CA TRP A 289 24.64 -6.73 19.53
C TRP A 289 23.24 -7.00 20.09
N LYS A 290 22.45 -7.84 19.41
CA LYS A 290 21.14 -8.27 19.90
C LYS A 290 21.27 -9.11 21.17
N SER A 291 22.14 -10.13 21.19
CA SER A 291 22.45 -10.92 22.39
C SER A 291 22.91 -10.01 23.53
N ARG A 292 23.87 -9.12 23.27
CA ARG A 292 24.37 -8.17 24.29
C ARG A 292 23.27 -7.25 24.82
N THR A 293 22.32 -6.86 23.97
CA THR A 293 21.18 -6.04 24.39
C THR A 293 20.23 -6.84 25.26
N GLU A 294 19.97 -8.11 24.94
CA GLU A 294 19.17 -9.03 25.77
C GLU A 294 19.84 -9.28 27.12
N ASP A 295 21.17 -9.47 27.16
CA ASP A 295 21.95 -9.61 28.39
C ASP A 295 21.83 -8.38 29.28
N LEU A 296 22.04 -7.18 28.71
CA LEU A 296 21.85 -5.91 29.41
C LEU A 296 20.41 -5.73 29.90
N GLN A 297 19.41 -6.16 29.12
CA GLN A 297 18.02 -6.14 29.56
C GLN A 297 17.79 -7.07 30.76
N GLN A 298 18.39 -8.26 30.79
CA GLN A 298 18.31 -9.17 31.94
C GLN A 298 19.03 -8.63 33.17
N GLU A 299 20.17 -7.96 32.98
CA GLU A 299 20.90 -7.28 34.05
C GLU A 299 20.05 -6.17 34.66
N ILE A 300 19.44 -5.33 33.81
CA ILE A 300 18.49 -4.28 34.25
C ILE A 300 17.34 -4.91 35.05
N LEU A 301 16.71 -5.99 34.55
CA LEU A 301 15.63 -6.67 35.28
C LEU A 301 16.08 -7.22 36.63
N THR A 302 17.30 -7.74 36.72
CA THR A 302 17.85 -8.27 37.96
C THR A 302 18.15 -7.17 38.97
N LEU A 303 18.72 -6.05 38.51
CA LEU A 303 18.92 -4.86 39.33
C LEU A 303 17.58 -4.28 39.80
N THR A 304 16.57 -4.22 38.94
CA THR A 304 15.20 -3.80 39.30
C THR A 304 14.61 -4.69 40.39
N ARG A 305 14.73 -6.02 40.31
CA ARG A 305 14.24 -6.91 41.38
C ARG A 305 15.00 -6.74 42.70
N ARG A 306 16.32 -6.50 42.64
CA ARG A 306 17.13 -6.29 43.85
C ARG A 306 16.73 -4.99 44.57
N LEU A 307 16.46 -3.95 43.79
CA LEU A 307 15.93 -2.68 44.24
C LEU A 307 14.53 -2.85 44.85
N GLU A 308 13.62 -3.56 44.20
CA GLU A 308 12.28 -3.88 44.75
C GLU A 308 12.37 -4.65 46.08
N LEU A 309 13.33 -5.57 46.20
CA LEU A 309 13.57 -6.29 47.46
C LEU A 309 14.10 -5.35 48.55
N LEU A 310 15.04 -4.47 48.22
CA LEU A 310 15.55 -3.46 49.15
C LEU A 310 14.43 -2.50 49.59
N GLN A 311 13.58 -2.08 48.65
CA GLN A 311 12.45 -1.20 48.93
C GLN A 311 11.43 -1.85 49.88
N ARG A 312 11.10 -3.13 49.67
CA ARG A 312 10.24 -3.88 50.60
C ARG A 312 10.85 -3.96 52.01
N HIS A 313 12.15 -4.24 52.12
CA HIS A 313 12.81 -4.28 53.41
C HIS A 313 12.84 -2.92 54.14
N SER A 314 12.98 -1.80 53.41
CA SER A 314 12.86 -0.47 54.01
C SER A 314 11.43 -0.12 54.42
N GLU A 315 10.42 -0.53 53.64
CA GLU A 315 9.01 -0.32 53.98
C GLU A 315 8.59 -1.15 55.20
N GLU A 316 9.06 -2.40 55.32
CA GLU A 316 8.87 -3.27 56.49
C GLU A 316 9.51 -2.66 57.74
N ALA A 317 10.77 -2.21 57.66
CA ALA A 317 11.46 -1.56 58.77
C ALA A 317 10.79 -0.23 59.21
N ALA A 318 10.28 0.55 58.26
CA ALA A 318 9.53 1.78 58.55
C ALA A 318 8.18 1.50 59.21
N GLY A 319 7.46 0.45 58.78
CA GLY A 319 6.22 0.00 59.40
C GLY A 319 6.41 -0.49 60.84
N GLU A 320 7.47 -1.26 61.09
CA GLU A 320 7.83 -1.73 62.44
C GLU A 320 8.22 -0.56 63.37
N SER A 321 8.96 0.42 62.86
CA SER A 321 9.31 1.64 63.60
C SER A 321 8.08 2.48 63.94
N SER A 322 7.13 2.63 63.01
CA SER A 322 5.87 3.36 63.26
C SER A 322 5.02 2.66 64.32
N GLN A 323 4.94 1.32 64.26
CA GLN A 323 4.21 0.53 65.26
C GLN A 323 4.85 0.64 66.65
N MET A 324 6.19 0.68 66.72
CA MET A 324 6.90 0.89 67.98
C MET A 324 6.69 2.32 68.51
N GLN A 325 6.70 3.33 67.63
CA GLN A 325 6.45 4.72 68.00
C GLN A 325 5.02 4.94 68.50
N ASP A 326 4.01 4.32 67.89
CA ASP A 326 2.62 4.41 68.37
C ASP A 326 2.45 3.76 69.74
N ARG A 327 3.11 2.62 70.00
CA ARG A 327 3.13 2.03 71.36
C ARG A 327 3.82 2.92 72.39
N CYS A 328 4.83 3.69 72.00
CA CYS A 328 5.46 4.70 72.87
C CYS A 328 4.51 5.89 73.12
N ARG A 329 3.87 6.44 72.08
CA ARG A 329 2.89 7.54 72.23
C ARG A 329 1.69 7.13 73.08
N GLU A 330 1.27 5.88 72.99
CA GLU A 330 0.17 5.36 73.81
C GLU A 330 0.56 5.20 75.29
N ARG A 331 1.85 4.96 75.58
CA ARG A 331 2.42 5.02 76.94
C ARG A 331 2.59 6.45 77.48
N GLU A 332 2.71 7.47 76.61
CA GLU A 332 2.93 8.87 77.00
C GLU A 332 1.66 9.73 77.15
N ARG A 333 0.46 9.15 77.04
CA ARG A 333 -0.78 9.89 77.37
C ARG A 333 -0.77 10.27 78.87
N PRO A 334 -0.79 11.58 79.26
CA PRO A 334 -0.55 11.97 80.65
C PRO A 334 -1.68 11.54 81.59
N LEU A 335 -1.36 10.67 82.55
CA LEU A 335 -2.14 10.48 83.78
C LEU A 335 -2.14 11.79 84.56
N LYS A 336 -3.26 12.52 84.54
CA LYS A 336 -3.50 13.69 85.40
C LYS A 336 -3.52 13.25 86.87
N CYS A 337 -2.53 13.67 87.65
CA CYS A 337 -2.64 13.80 89.11
C CYS A 337 -1.93 15.06 89.61
N PRO A 338 -2.38 15.65 90.74
CA PRO A 338 -2.33 17.09 91.00
C PRO A 338 -1.06 17.57 91.73
N GLU A 339 -0.83 18.87 91.61
CA GLU A 339 0.20 19.67 92.28
C GLU A 339 0.29 19.49 93.80
N GLY A 340 1.53 19.35 94.30
CA GLY A 340 1.81 19.34 95.74
C GLY A 340 3.30 19.21 96.10
N ARG A 341 3.95 20.37 96.27
CA ARG A 341 5.19 20.73 97.00
C ARG A 341 6.03 19.62 97.70
N ILE A 342 7.32 19.59 97.29
CA ILE A 342 8.60 19.57 98.03
C ILE A 342 8.59 19.12 99.51
N ALA A 343 9.42 18.11 99.83
CA ALA A 343 10.22 18.07 101.07
C ALA A 343 11.32 16.97 101.06
N VAL A 344 12.56 17.44 101.27
CA VAL A 344 13.60 16.87 102.16
C VAL A 344 14.45 15.69 101.66
N ASN A 345 15.67 16.09 101.32
CA ASN A 345 16.98 15.43 101.35
C ASN A 345 17.21 14.52 102.59
N ASP A 346 17.75 13.32 102.38
CA ASP A 346 18.82 12.70 103.19
C ASP A 346 19.16 11.30 102.66
N PHE A 347 20.34 11.15 102.06
CA PHE A 347 21.40 10.24 102.53
C PHE A 347 22.65 10.37 101.62
N LEU A 348 23.54 11.23 102.11
CA LEU A 348 25.00 11.31 101.97
C LEU A 348 25.65 10.14 101.20
N GLN A 349 26.40 10.39 100.11
CA GLN A 349 27.79 10.89 100.14
C GLN A 349 28.73 9.99 100.97
N GLU A 350 29.03 8.80 100.45
CA GLU A 350 30.22 8.03 100.83
C GLU A 350 31.05 7.83 99.57
N SER A 351 31.98 8.76 99.36
CA SER A 351 33.19 8.49 98.60
C SER A 351 34.08 7.69 99.53
N LEU A 352 34.43 6.47 99.16
CA LEU A 352 35.77 5.92 99.33
C LEU A 352 35.90 4.64 98.51
N ASP A 353 36.91 4.70 97.64
CA ASP A 353 37.59 3.65 96.90
C ASP A 353 37.43 2.23 97.45
N LEU A 354 37.22 1.26 96.55
CA LEU A 354 38.07 0.07 96.48
C LEU A 354 37.69 -0.82 95.30
N ASP A 355 38.71 -1.03 94.47
CA ASP A 355 39.10 -2.32 93.91
C ASP A 355 38.30 -2.89 92.71
N ARG A 356 39.01 -2.82 91.58
CA ARG A 356 39.42 -4.01 90.81
C ARG A 356 38.44 -4.56 89.76
N ASN A 357 38.95 -4.47 88.54
CA ASN A 357 38.79 -5.35 87.38
C ASN A 357 37.74 -5.02 86.32
N GLU A 358 38.25 -5.17 85.10
CA GLU A 358 37.61 -5.63 83.87
C GLU A 358 36.92 -4.61 82.94
N GLU A 359 37.51 -4.57 81.74
CA GLU A 359 36.87 -4.34 80.44
C GLU A 359 36.40 -2.91 80.10
N ASN A 360 37.28 -2.15 79.43
CA ASN A 360 36.83 -1.09 78.51
C ASN A 360 37.52 -1.21 77.14
N SER A 361 37.11 -2.22 76.38
CA SER A 361 37.35 -2.35 74.94
C SER A 361 36.04 -2.43 74.13
N GLY A 362 34.89 -2.11 74.76
CA GLY A 362 33.56 -2.26 74.16
C GLY A 362 32.99 -0.98 73.54
N THR A 363 33.33 0.21 74.03
CA THR A 363 32.55 1.42 73.74
C THR A 363 33.09 2.27 72.58
N LYS A 364 34.34 2.08 72.14
CA LYS A 364 34.91 2.84 70.99
C LYS A 364 34.55 2.24 69.63
N ASN A 365 34.15 0.97 69.61
CA ASN A 365 33.84 0.19 68.42
C ASN A 365 32.36 0.41 68.01
N SER A 366 31.49 0.68 68.99
CA SER A 366 30.06 0.89 68.76
C SER A 366 29.78 2.18 67.99
N TRP A 367 30.46 3.29 68.30
CA TRP A 367 30.22 4.57 67.61
C TRP A 367 30.66 4.55 66.13
N THR A 368 31.77 3.90 65.80
CA THR A 368 32.22 3.71 64.41
C THR A 368 31.31 2.75 63.64
N ASP A 369 30.74 1.76 64.30
CA ASP A 369 29.78 0.82 63.71
C ASP A 369 28.40 1.47 63.49
N GLU A 370 27.94 2.30 64.43
CA GLU A 370 26.71 3.08 64.35
C GLU A 370 26.75 4.13 63.22
N HIS A 371 27.82 4.92 63.11
CA HIS A 371 27.99 5.87 62.01
C HIS A 371 28.17 5.17 60.65
N GLY A 372 28.84 4.02 60.62
CA GLY A 372 28.95 3.18 59.43
C GLY A 372 27.60 2.61 58.99
N LYS A 373 26.73 2.23 59.93
CA LYS A 373 25.34 1.81 59.66
C LYS A 373 24.50 2.96 59.14
N MET A 374 24.59 4.14 59.74
CA MET A 374 23.85 5.34 59.31
C MET A 374 24.28 5.82 57.91
N SER A 375 25.58 5.78 57.61
CA SER A 375 26.09 6.11 56.26
C SER A 375 25.62 5.10 55.21
N LYS A 376 25.66 3.80 55.51
CA LYS A 376 25.14 2.75 54.62
C LYS A 376 23.61 2.83 54.45
N GLN A 377 22.90 3.30 55.47
CA GLN A 377 21.46 3.51 55.41
C GLN A 377 21.10 4.72 54.54
N LEU A 378 21.78 5.85 54.73
CA LEU A 378 21.61 7.06 53.92
C LEU A 378 21.96 6.82 52.44
N GLU A 379 22.99 6.02 52.17
CA GLU A 379 23.38 5.63 50.82
C GLU A 379 22.33 4.75 50.16
N LYS A 380 21.74 3.79 50.90
CA LYS A 380 20.60 2.98 50.42
C LYS A 380 19.34 3.82 50.17
N GLU A 381 19.05 4.81 51.01
CA GLU A 381 17.90 5.71 50.83
C GLU A 381 18.07 6.60 49.58
N ASN A 382 19.28 7.10 49.33
CA ASN A 382 19.59 7.82 48.09
C ASN A 382 19.54 6.87 46.87
N GLU A 383 20.07 5.65 47.04
CA GLU A 383 19.86 4.43 46.25
C GLU A 383 18.42 4.32 45.71
N GLN A 384 17.50 4.16 46.67
CA GLN A 384 16.07 3.96 46.42
C GLN A 384 15.40 5.21 45.84
N GLN A 385 15.76 6.41 46.29
CA GLN A 385 15.18 7.66 45.80
C GLN A 385 15.51 7.92 44.32
N THR A 386 16.75 7.64 43.91
CA THR A 386 17.15 7.78 42.50
C THR A 386 16.44 6.77 41.60
N LEU A 387 16.27 5.55 42.09
CA LEU A 387 15.60 4.46 41.40
C LEU A 387 14.09 4.70 41.24
N LEU A 388 13.42 5.22 42.26
CA LEU A 388 12.02 5.65 42.19
C LEU A 388 11.82 6.74 41.14
N ASN A 389 12.72 7.74 41.10
CA ASN A 389 12.70 8.81 40.11
C ASN A 389 12.89 8.28 38.69
N ILE A 390 13.79 7.31 38.48
CA ILE A 390 14.00 6.68 37.17
C ILE A 390 12.74 5.93 36.72
N GLN A 391 12.11 5.17 37.63
CA GLN A 391 10.88 4.44 37.32
C GLN A 391 9.72 5.37 36.99
N GLN A 392 9.51 6.43 37.77
CA GLN A 392 8.48 7.44 37.50
C GLN A 392 8.72 8.13 36.16
N ASN A 393 9.96 8.52 35.86
CA ASN A 393 10.31 9.16 34.58
C ASN A 393 10.09 8.23 33.38
N LEU A 394 10.41 6.93 33.51
CA LEU A 394 10.14 5.94 32.46
C LEU A 394 8.62 5.75 32.25
N GLN A 395 7.83 5.69 33.32
CA GLN A 395 6.37 5.61 33.20
C GLN A 395 5.78 6.88 32.57
N ILE A 396 6.22 8.07 32.97
CA ILE A 396 5.79 9.35 32.37
C ILE A 396 6.17 9.38 30.88
N THR A 397 7.38 8.96 30.53
CA THR A 397 7.85 8.97 29.13
C THR A 397 7.05 7.99 28.26
N THR A 398 6.76 6.80 28.77
CA THR A 398 5.99 5.78 28.03
C THR A 398 4.53 6.16 27.88
N THR A 399 3.91 6.72 28.92
CA THR A 399 2.52 7.22 28.86
C THR A 399 2.40 8.41 27.92
N GLN A 400 3.32 9.39 27.97
CA GLN A 400 3.35 10.52 27.02
C GLN A 400 3.47 10.05 25.57
N LYS A 401 4.35 9.07 25.30
CA LYS A 401 4.51 8.51 23.95
C LYS A 401 3.26 7.78 23.44
N LEU A 402 2.49 7.16 24.34
CA LEU A 402 1.19 6.56 24.01
C LEU A 402 0.14 7.65 23.75
N GLU A 403 0.10 8.69 24.59
CA GLU A 403 -0.80 9.84 24.45
C GLU A 403 -0.59 10.55 23.09
N GLU A 404 0.66 10.80 22.70
CA GLU A 404 1.00 11.39 21.40
C GLU A 404 0.51 10.53 20.23
N LYS A 405 0.63 9.20 20.34
CA LYS A 405 0.11 8.27 19.32
C LYS A 405 -1.41 8.32 19.24
N ILE A 406 -2.10 8.38 20.38
CA ILE A 406 -3.56 8.50 20.44
C ILE A 406 -4.00 9.81 19.79
N GLN A 407 -3.37 10.94 20.14
CA GLN A 407 -3.68 12.24 19.54
C GLN A 407 -3.44 12.26 18.03
N LYS A 408 -2.35 11.64 17.56
CA LYS A 408 -2.06 11.51 16.12
C LYS A 408 -3.12 10.69 15.39
N LEU A 409 -3.55 9.57 15.97
CA LEU A 409 -4.62 8.74 15.42
C LEU A 409 -5.97 9.47 15.42
N GLN A 410 -6.28 10.22 16.48
CA GLN A 410 -7.50 11.04 16.56
C GLN A 410 -7.51 12.13 15.47
N LYS A 411 -6.37 12.79 15.23
CA LYS A 411 -6.23 13.78 14.15
C LYS A 411 -6.42 13.15 12.77
N GLN A 412 -5.79 12.00 12.52
CA GLN A 412 -5.99 11.27 11.27
C GLN A 412 -7.46 10.89 11.05
N LEU A 413 -8.15 10.47 12.11
CA LEU A 413 -9.57 10.14 12.05
C LEU A 413 -10.43 11.38 11.75
N SER A 414 -10.12 12.54 12.33
CA SER A 414 -10.84 13.79 12.01
C SER A 414 -10.62 14.23 10.56
N ASP A 415 -9.39 14.13 10.05
CA ASP A 415 -9.05 14.50 8.68
C ASP A 415 -9.77 13.58 7.67
N LEU A 416 -9.78 12.27 7.94
CA LEU A 416 -10.54 11.30 7.14
C LEU A 416 -12.05 11.56 7.20
N LYS A 417 -12.59 11.96 8.36
CA LYS A 417 -14.02 12.30 8.51
C LYS A 417 -14.38 13.54 7.71
N LEU A 418 -13.52 14.56 7.66
CA LEU A 418 -13.69 15.76 6.84
C LEU A 418 -13.59 15.44 5.35
N SER A 419 -12.60 14.65 4.95
CA SER A 419 -12.44 14.17 3.57
C SER A 419 -13.67 13.38 3.11
N ASN A 420 -14.18 12.46 3.94
CA ASN A 420 -15.38 11.68 3.64
C ASN A 420 -16.62 12.57 3.48
N LYS A 421 -16.80 13.59 4.35
CA LYS A 421 -17.86 14.60 4.17
C LYS A 421 -17.71 15.33 2.82
N SER A 422 -16.49 15.74 2.46
CA SER A 422 -16.21 16.41 1.18
C SER A 422 -16.54 15.51 -0.02
N MET A 423 -16.06 14.26 0.00
CA MET A 423 -16.36 13.26 -1.03
C MET A 423 -17.86 13.01 -1.14
N LYS A 424 -18.59 12.92 -0.03
CA LYS A 424 -20.05 12.75 -0.03
C LYS A 424 -20.75 13.93 -0.71
N ILE A 425 -20.29 15.16 -0.46
CA ILE A 425 -20.80 16.37 -1.13
C ILE A 425 -20.47 16.35 -2.63
N GLN A 426 -19.28 15.91 -3.01
CA GLN A 426 -18.93 15.77 -4.43
C GLN A 426 -19.79 14.70 -5.11
N LEU A 427 -20.02 13.56 -4.46
CA LEU A 427 -20.83 12.47 -4.98
C LEU A 427 -22.29 12.90 -5.18
N THR A 428 -22.86 13.66 -4.25
CA THR A 428 -24.22 14.22 -4.45
C THR A 428 -24.25 15.22 -5.59
N LYS A 429 -23.24 16.09 -5.74
CA LYS A 429 -23.13 17.01 -6.89
C LYS A 429 -23.01 16.25 -8.23
N VAL A 430 -22.16 15.23 -8.31
CA VAL A 430 -21.99 14.41 -9.51
C VAL A 430 -23.29 13.67 -9.86
N ASN A 431 -23.98 13.13 -8.86
CA ASN A 431 -25.27 12.47 -9.08
C ASN A 431 -26.34 13.45 -9.60
N VAL A 432 -26.43 14.66 -9.04
CA VAL A 432 -27.34 15.71 -9.53
C VAL A 432 -26.98 16.17 -10.94
N LEU A 433 -25.69 16.33 -11.25
CA LEU A 433 -25.22 16.69 -12.60
C LEU A 433 -25.51 15.60 -13.64
N LYS A 434 -25.40 14.32 -13.26
CA LYS A 434 -25.70 13.20 -14.15
C LYS A 434 -27.20 13.10 -14.46
N VAL A 435 -28.05 13.30 -13.46
CA VAL A 435 -29.51 13.31 -13.63
C VAL A 435 -29.99 14.51 -14.44
N SER A 436 -29.43 15.70 -14.21
CA SER A 436 -29.79 16.91 -14.98
C SER A 436 -29.33 16.84 -16.43
N LYS A 437 -28.06 16.48 -16.71
CA LYS A 437 -27.59 16.31 -18.10
C LYS A 437 -28.31 15.20 -18.85
N GLY A 438 -28.60 14.08 -18.17
CA GLY A 438 -29.37 12.98 -18.76
C GLY A 438 -30.78 13.42 -19.15
N SER A 439 -31.52 14.03 -18.22
CA SER A 439 -32.90 14.47 -18.47
C SER A 439 -32.99 15.59 -19.51
N GLU A 440 -32.06 16.55 -19.53
CA GLU A 440 -32.05 17.63 -20.52
C GLU A 440 -31.67 17.12 -21.92
N GLY A 441 -30.71 16.20 -22.00
CA GLY A 441 -30.35 15.53 -23.25
C GLY A 441 -31.52 14.74 -23.84
N PHE A 442 -32.24 13.99 -23.00
CA PHE A 442 -33.45 13.27 -23.43
C PHE A 442 -34.55 14.22 -23.91
N LYS A 443 -34.80 15.34 -23.21
CA LYS A 443 -35.79 16.35 -23.64
C LYS A 443 -35.44 17.00 -24.97
N ASN A 444 -34.16 17.32 -25.19
CA ASN A 444 -33.71 17.93 -26.44
C ASN A 444 -33.80 16.96 -27.62
N SER A 445 -33.44 15.70 -27.41
CA SER A 445 -33.64 14.65 -28.41
C SER A 445 -35.12 14.43 -28.74
N LEU A 446 -36.01 14.45 -27.74
CA LEU A 446 -37.47 14.38 -27.94
C LEU A 446 -38.01 15.56 -28.76
N LYS A 447 -37.56 16.79 -28.48
CA LYS A 447 -37.92 17.97 -29.27
C LYS A 447 -37.41 17.89 -30.70
N LEU A 448 -36.18 17.41 -30.90
CA LEU A 448 -35.62 17.24 -32.24
C LEU A 448 -36.43 16.21 -33.03
N TRP A 449 -36.79 15.09 -32.40
CA TRP A 449 -37.62 14.05 -33.01
C TRP A 449 -39.01 14.57 -33.38
N SER A 450 -39.67 15.33 -32.50
CA SER A 450 -40.99 15.89 -32.80
C SER A 450 -40.96 16.89 -33.96
N VAL A 451 -39.93 17.74 -34.04
CA VAL A 451 -39.73 18.66 -35.17
C VAL A 451 -39.49 17.88 -36.47
N THR A 452 -38.66 16.84 -36.45
CA THR A 452 -38.42 16.02 -37.65
C THR A 452 -39.67 15.27 -38.11
N ILE A 453 -40.48 14.75 -37.18
CA ILE A 453 -41.75 14.09 -37.50
C ILE A 453 -42.74 15.09 -38.12
N LEU A 454 -42.87 16.28 -37.54
CA LEU A 454 -43.73 17.34 -38.09
C LEU A 454 -43.28 17.74 -39.50
N ALA A 455 -41.98 17.92 -39.72
CA ALA A 455 -41.43 18.23 -41.04
C ALA A 455 -41.71 17.12 -42.06
N ALA A 456 -41.54 15.85 -41.67
CA ALA A 456 -41.86 14.70 -42.52
C ALA A 456 -43.36 14.64 -42.86
N CYS A 457 -44.26 14.89 -41.90
CA CYS A 457 -45.69 14.97 -42.13
C CYS A 457 -46.07 16.11 -43.10
N PHE A 458 -45.43 17.28 -42.98
CA PHE A 458 -45.60 18.39 -43.91
C PHE A 458 -45.16 18.02 -45.33
N LEU A 459 -43.99 17.39 -45.48
CA LEU A 459 -43.49 16.94 -46.79
C LEU A 459 -44.40 15.88 -47.42
N LEU A 460 -44.90 14.92 -46.65
CA LEU A 460 -45.86 13.91 -47.11
C LEU A 460 -47.17 14.55 -47.60
N ASN A 461 -47.69 15.53 -46.86
CA ASN A 461 -48.89 16.27 -47.27
C ASN A 461 -48.63 17.09 -48.54
N PHE A 462 -47.48 17.75 -48.65
CA PHE A 462 -47.08 18.50 -49.83
C PHE A 462 -46.94 17.60 -51.06
N LEU A 463 -46.33 16.43 -50.91
CA LEU A 463 -46.20 15.43 -51.97
C LEU A 463 -47.58 14.92 -52.42
N LYS A 464 -48.48 14.66 -51.47
CA LYS A 464 -49.85 14.20 -51.73
C LYS A 464 -50.67 15.25 -52.50
N ILE A 465 -50.48 16.55 -52.20
CA ILE A 465 -51.10 17.65 -52.94
C ILE A 465 -50.55 17.72 -54.37
N ASN A 466 -49.22 17.65 -54.54
CA ASN A 466 -48.60 17.68 -55.86
C ASN A 466 -49.01 16.50 -56.75
N ILE A 467 -49.11 15.29 -56.18
CA ILE A 467 -49.61 14.12 -56.92
C ILE A 467 -51.06 14.34 -57.37
N LYS A 468 -51.94 14.83 -56.48
CA LYS A 468 -53.32 15.17 -56.86
C LYS A 468 -53.39 16.21 -57.97
N GLN A 469 -52.56 17.25 -57.92
CA GLN A 469 -52.50 18.26 -58.99
C GLN A 469 -52.00 17.66 -60.31
N SER A 470 -50.96 16.81 -60.27
CA SER A 470 -50.44 16.12 -61.46
C SER A 470 -51.49 15.20 -62.10
N ASP A 471 -52.25 14.48 -61.29
CA ASP A 471 -53.30 13.59 -61.78
C ASP A 471 -54.48 14.37 -62.37
N LEU A 472 -54.86 15.51 -61.79
CA LEU A 472 -55.85 16.43 -62.37
C LEU A 472 -55.38 17.02 -63.71
N LEU A 473 -54.11 17.42 -63.81
CA LEU A 473 -53.49 17.89 -65.06
C LEU A 473 -53.49 16.81 -66.15
N ARG A 474 -53.20 15.55 -65.78
CA ARG A 474 -53.26 14.41 -66.71
C ARG A 474 -54.69 14.11 -67.15
N LEU A 475 -55.67 14.24 -66.27
CA LEU A 475 -57.09 14.07 -66.60
C LEU A 475 -57.56 15.14 -67.59
N TRP A 476 -57.21 16.41 -67.32
CA TRP A 476 -57.53 17.54 -68.19
C TRP A 476 -56.90 17.37 -69.58
N HIS A 477 -55.62 17.00 -69.67
CA HIS A 477 -54.97 16.72 -70.95
C HIS A 477 -55.64 15.57 -71.72
N ARG A 478 -56.13 14.54 -71.02
CA ARG A 478 -56.85 13.41 -71.62
C ARG A 478 -58.22 13.85 -72.16
N GLU A 479 -58.95 14.67 -71.41
CA GLU A 479 -60.23 15.24 -71.86
C GLU A 479 -60.05 16.20 -73.03
N SER A 480 -59.07 17.11 -72.98
CA SER A 480 -58.75 18.01 -74.09
C SER A 480 -58.32 17.25 -75.35
N SER A 481 -57.51 16.20 -75.22
CA SER A 481 -57.12 15.33 -76.34
C SER A 481 -58.31 14.56 -76.91
N THR A 482 -59.27 14.18 -76.08
CA THR A 482 -60.50 13.50 -76.52
C THR A 482 -61.44 14.47 -77.22
N GLY A 483 -61.58 15.70 -76.70
CA GLY A 483 -62.31 16.80 -77.33
C GLY A 483 -61.73 17.17 -78.70
N MET A 484 -60.41 17.31 -78.80
CA MET A 484 -59.72 17.56 -80.09
C MET A 484 -59.91 16.41 -81.09
N ARG A 485 -59.84 15.15 -80.66
CA ARG A 485 -60.12 14.00 -81.53
C ARG A 485 -61.56 13.95 -82.01
N ASN A 486 -62.52 14.39 -81.19
CA ASN A 486 -63.93 14.45 -81.58
C ASN A 486 -64.21 15.64 -82.50
N PHE A 487 -63.53 16.78 -82.29
CA PHE A 487 -63.58 17.94 -83.19
C PHE A 487 -63.01 17.61 -84.59
N LEU A 488 -61.84 16.96 -84.66
CA LEU A 488 -61.23 16.52 -85.92
C LEU A 488 -62.09 15.47 -86.66
N ARG A 489 -62.78 14.57 -85.93
CA ARG A 489 -63.77 13.65 -86.53
C ARG A 489 -65.06 14.33 -86.99
N GLY A 490 -65.41 15.47 -86.40
CA GLY A 490 -66.55 16.28 -86.83
C GLY A 490 -66.29 17.08 -88.10
N GLN A 491 -65.04 17.50 -88.35
CA GLN A 491 -64.68 18.23 -89.57
C GLN A 491 -64.43 17.34 -90.79
N THR A 492 -64.10 16.06 -90.63
CA THR A 492 -64.01 15.11 -91.76
C THR A 492 -65.36 14.56 -92.23
N ARG A 493 -66.47 14.98 -91.61
CA ARG A 493 -67.84 14.61 -91.96
C ARG A 493 -68.68 15.77 -92.54
N LYS A 494 -68.05 16.86 -92.98
CA LYS A 494 -68.71 17.97 -93.69
C LYS A 494 -68.25 18.07 -95.13
#